data_AF-A0A485AEN5-F1
#
_entry.id   AF-A0A485AEN5-F1
#
_cell.length_a   1.000
_cell.length_b   1.000
_cell.length_c   1.000
_cell.angle_alpha   90.00
_cell.angle_beta   90.00
_cell.angle_gamma   90.00
#
_symmetry.space_group_name_H-M   'P 1'
#
loop_
_entity.id
_entity.type
_entity.pdbx_description
1 polymer ?
#
loop_
_entity_poly.entity_id
_entity_poly.type
_entity_poly.pdbx_seq_one_letter_code
_entity_poly.pdbx_strand_id
1 'polypeptide(L)'
;MFFNAADKALWRLALPMIFSNITVPLLGLVDTAVIGHLDSPVYLGGVAVGATATSFLFMLLLFLRMSTTGLTAQAFGAKDPLRLARALVQPLGLATGAGLLIVLFRTPLIDLALHIVGGNEAVLEQARRFLDIRWLSAPASLANLVLLGWLLGVQYARRR
;
A
#
# COMPACT_ATOMS: atom_id res chain seq x y z
N MET A 1 10.18 17.23 -38.63
CA MET A 1 8.79 16.73 -38.63
C MET A 1 8.40 16.46 -37.18
N PHE A 2 8.13 17.51 -36.38
CA PHE A 2 8.03 17.43 -34.91
C PHE A 2 6.88 18.26 -34.30
N PHE A 3 5.86 18.64 -35.09
CA PHE A 3 4.75 19.45 -34.57
C PHE A 3 3.43 19.00 -35.20
N ASN A 4 2.88 17.87 -34.76
CA ASN A 4 1.51 17.49 -35.08
C ASN A 4 0.59 17.68 -33.85
N ALA A 5 -0.72 17.87 -34.07
CA ALA A 5 -1.71 18.04 -33.00
C ALA A 5 -1.75 16.84 -32.03
N ALA A 6 -1.35 15.66 -32.52
CA ALA A 6 -1.18 14.44 -31.75
C ALA A 6 -0.06 14.56 -30.69
N ASP A 7 1.09 15.17 -31.03
CA ASP A 7 2.18 15.38 -30.07
C ASP A 7 1.76 16.35 -28.97
N LYS A 8 1.02 17.41 -29.33
CA LYS A 8 0.53 18.39 -28.35
C LYS A 8 -0.49 17.77 -27.38
N ALA A 9 -1.32 16.85 -27.86
CA ALA A 9 -2.25 16.08 -27.02
C ALA A 9 -1.50 15.05 -26.15
N LEU A 10 -0.49 14.39 -26.69
CA LEU A 10 0.36 13.45 -25.97
C LEU A 10 1.13 14.15 -24.84
N TRP A 11 1.75 15.29 -25.11
CA TRP A 11 2.44 16.09 -24.09
C TRP A 11 1.49 16.61 -23.01
N ARG A 12 0.26 17.00 -23.37
CA ARG A 12 -0.75 17.45 -22.40
C ARG A 12 -1.23 16.33 -21.47
N LEU A 13 -1.12 15.06 -21.87
CA LEU A 13 -1.45 13.89 -21.05
C LEU A 13 -0.23 13.33 -20.32
N ALA A 14 0.93 13.33 -20.97
CA ALA A 14 2.18 12.81 -20.45
C ALA A 14 2.78 13.70 -19.35
N LEU A 15 2.72 15.04 -19.47
CA LEU A 15 3.26 15.94 -18.44
C LEU A 15 2.62 15.68 -17.05
N PRO A 16 1.28 15.67 -16.91
CA PRO A 16 0.63 15.39 -15.63
C PRO A 16 0.96 13.99 -15.08
N MET A 17 1.07 13.00 -15.98
CA MET A 17 1.42 11.63 -15.61
C MET A 17 2.87 11.51 -15.12
N ILE A 18 3.81 12.15 -15.79
CA ILE A 18 5.22 12.18 -15.40
C ILE A 18 5.36 12.89 -14.06
N PHE A 19 4.74 14.05 -13.88
CA PHE A 19 4.76 14.78 -12.60
C PHE A 19 4.15 13.97 -11.45
N SER A 20 3.03 13.26 -11.70
CA SER A 20 2.41 12.40 -10.68
C SER A 20 3.28 11.20 -10.31
N ASN A 21 4.03 10.65 -11.27
CA ASN A 21 4.89 9.47 -11.01
C ASN A 21 6.25 9.86 -10.44
N ILE A 22 6.74 11.09 -10.69
CA ILE A 22 7.98 11.63 -10.12
C ILE A 22 7.87 11.89 -8.61
N THR A 23 6.65 12.08 -8.09
CA THR A 23 6.43 12.33 -6.65
C THR A 23 6.89 11.16 -5.79
N VAL A 24 6.75 9.91 -6.26
CA VAL A 24 7.14 8.70 -5.52
C VAL A 24 8.67 8.62 -5.31
N PRO A 25 9.53 8.71 -6.34
CA PRO A 25 10.97 8.72 -6.16
C PRO A 25 11.49 10.01 -5.49
N LEU A 26 10.84 11.16 -5.66
CA LEU A 26 11.19 12.38 -4.94
C LEU A 26 10.95 12.25 -3.44
N LEU A 27 9.83 11.65 -3.02
CA LEU A 27 9.60 11.31 -1.62
C LEU A 27 10.69 10.37 -1.09
N GLY A 28 11.07 9.35 -1.87
CA GLY A 28 12.18 8.46 -1.51
C GLY A 28 13.53 9.18 -1.37
N LEU A 29 13.82 10.17 -2.21
CA LEU A 29 15.04 11.00 -2.11
C LEU A 29 15.02 11.91 -0.88
N VAL A 30 13.87 12.51 -0.57
CA VAL A 30 13.69 13.33 0.65
C VAL A 30 13.81 12.46 1.89
N ASP A 31 13.19 11.28 1.92
CA ASP A 31 13.33 10.33 3.02
C ASP A 31 14.81 9.95 3.22
N THR A 32 15.53 9.69 2.13
CA THR A 32 16.98 9.38 2.17
C THR A 32 17.80 10.57 2.69
N ALA A 33 17.50 11.79 2.26
CA ALA A 33 18.22 12.99 2.67
C ALA A 33 17.95 13.38 4.14
N VAL A 34 16.71 13.24 4.61
CA VAL A 34 16.31 13.48 6.00
C VAL A 34 16.95 12.46 6.94
N ILE A 35 17.03 11.19 6.52
CA ILE A 35 17.73 10.13 7.27
C ILE A 35 19.24 10.42 7.38
N GLY A 36 19.84 11.11 6.40
CA GLY A 36 21.28 11.37 6.33
C GLY A 36 21.83 12.51 7.21
N HIS A 37 20.99 13.28 7.93
CA HIS A 37 21.42 14.57 8.51
C HIS A 37 21.02 14.82 9.99
N LEU A 38 20.63 13.82 10.78
CA LEU A 38 20.04 14.05 12.12
C LEU A 38 20.72 13.32 13.28
N ASP A 39 20.81 14.01 14.42
CA ASP A 39 21.56 13.71 15.65
C ASP A 39 21.06 12.50 16.48
N SER A 40 20.05 11.77 16.01
CA SER A 40 19.72 10.42 16.51
C SER A 40 19.30 9.51 15.34
N PRO A 41 20.29 9.03 14.55
CA PRO A 41 20.07 8.17 13.38
C PRO A 41 19.29 6.89 13.72
N VAL A 42 19.30 6.52 15.00
CA VAL A 42 18.77 5.26 15.51
C VAL A 42 17.24 5.19 15.43
N TYR A 43 16.53 6.23 15.86
CA TYR A 43 15.06 6.23 15.86
C TYR A 43 14.50 6.34 14.44
N LEU A 44 15.03 7.27 13.66
CA LEU A 44 14.64 7.47 12.26
C LEU A 44 14.97 6.24 11.41
N GLY A 45 16.15 5.64 11.60
CA GLY A 45 16.52 4.39 10.97
C GLY A 45 15.57 3.26 11.33
N GLY A 46 15.18 3.15 12.61
CA GLY A 46 14.28 2.10 13.07
C GLY A 46 12.88 2.24 12.46
N VAL A 47 12.33 3.46 12.45
CA VAL A 47 11.05 3.75 11.79
C VAL A 47 11.13 3.49 10.29
N ALA A 48 12.22 3.89 9.61
CA ALA A 48 12.40 3.65 8.19
C ALA A 48 12.45 2.15 7.84
N VAL A 49 13.19 1.36 8.62
CA VAL A 49 13.24 -0.10 8.49
C VAL A 49 11.85 -0.71 8.70
N GLY A 50 11.17 -0.35 9.79
CA GLY A 50 9.84 -0.85 10.09
C GLY A 50 8.78 -0.44 9.05
N ALA A 51 8.86 0.78 8.54
CA ALA A 51 7.99 1.28 7.48
C ALA A 51 8.24 0.55 6.15
N THR A 52 9.51 0.28 5.82
CA THR A 52 9.89 -0.48 4.62
C THR A 52 9.37 -1.92 4.69
N ALA A 53 9.59 -2.61 5.82
CA ALA A 53 9.10 -3.96 6.05
C ALA A 53 7.56 -4.03 5.96
N THR A 54 6.86 -3.06 6.57
CA THR A 54 5.41 -2.96 6.50
C THR A 54 4.93 -2.70 5.07
N SER A 55 5.59 -1.81 4.34
CA SER A 55 5.27 -1.48 2.96
C SER A 55 5.44 -2.70 2.05
N PHE A 56 6.52 -3.46 2.23
CA PHE A 56 6.75 -4.69 1.48
C PHE A 56 5.64 -5.72 1.74
N LEU A 57 5.29 -5.96 3.01
CA LEU A 57 4.21 -6.87 3.38
C LEU A 57 2.86 -6.45 2.78
N PHE A 58 2.54 -5.16 2.85
CA PHE A 58 1.26 -4.63 2.36
C PHE A 58 1.21 -4.57 0.84
N MET A 59 2.35 -4.38 0.17
CA MET A 59 2.48 -4.47 -1.27
C MET A 59 2.08 -5.86 -1.78
N LEU A 60 2.48 -6.93 -1.08
CA LEU A 60 2.06 -8.30 -1.42
C LEU A 60 0.54 -8.49 -1.30
N LEU A 61 -0.14 -7.70 -0.48
CA LEU A 61 -1.59 -7.75 -0.28
C LEU A 61 -2.36 -6.75 -1.13
N LEU A 62 -1.66 -5.93 -1.94
CA LEU A 62 -2.29 -4.91 -2.79
C LEU A 62 -3.21 -5.52 -3.87
N PHE A 63 -2.98 -6.79 -4.25
CA PHE A 63 -3.86 -7.51 -5.17
C PHE A 63 -5.31 -7.57 -4.66
N LEU A 64 -5.53 -7.56 -3.33
CA LEU A 64 -6.88 -7.57 -2.75
C LEU A 64 -7.66 -6.33 -3.22
N ARG A 65 -7.02 -5.16 -3.27
CA ARG A 65 -7.65 -3.93 -3.77
C ARG A 65 -7.98 -4.03 -5.25
N MET A 66 -6.99 -4.43 -6.07
CA MET A 66 -7.13 -4.52 -7.52
C MET A 66 -8.22 -5.54 -7.92
N SER A 67 -8.20 -6.72 -7.30
CA SER A 67 -9.19 -7.78 -7.51
C SER A 67 -10.60 -7.33 -7.08
N THR A 68 -10.73 -6.72 -5.90
CA THR A 68 -12.01 -6.19 -5.41
C THR A 68 -12.57 -5.13 -6.36
N THR A 69 -11.73 -4.21 -6.85
CA THR A 69 -12.13 -3.15 -7.79
C THR A 69 -12.71 -3.74 -9.08
N GLY A 70 -12.03 -4.74 -9.66
CA GLY A 70 -12.46 -5.40 -10.90
C GLY A 70 -13.76 -6.21 -10.73
N LEU A 71 -13.85 -7.03 -9.68
CA LEU A 71 -15.05 -7.82 -9.39
C LEU A 71 -16.27 -6.93 -9.10
N THR A 72 -16.04 -5.85 -8.37
CA THR A 72 -17.08 -4.86 -8.05
C THR A 72 -17.58 -4.15 -9.30
N ALA A 73 -16.67 -3.71 -10.17
CA ALA A 73 -17.05 -3.03 -11.41
C ALA A 73 -17.86 -3.94 -12.35
N GLN A 74 -17.49 -5.22 -12.45
CA GLN A 74 -18.24 -6.21 -13.24
C GLN A 74 -19.62 -6.48 -12.64
N ALA A 75 -19.71 -6.69 -11.33
CA ALA A 75 -20.99 -6.95 -10.65
C ALA A 75 -21.94 -5.74 -10.73
N PHE A 76 -21.40 -4.53 -10.57
CA PHE A 76 -22.17 -3.29 -10.69
C PHE A 76 -22.68 -3.08 -12.13
N GLY A 77 -21.82 -3.28 -13.15
CA GLY A 77 -22.21 -3.18 -14.55
C GLY A 77 -23.27 -4.21 -14.96
N ALA A 78 -23.24 -5.40 -14.37
CA ALA A 78 -24.25 -6.44 -14.58
C ALA A 78 -25.58 -6.20 -13.83
N LYS A 79 -25.68 -5.11 -13.05
CA LYS A 79 -26.84 -4.78 -12.19
C LYS A 79 -27.25 -5.92 -11.24
N ASP A 80 -26.29 -6.71 -10.78
CA ASP A 80 -26.52 -7.84 -9.88
C ASP A 80 -26.14 -7.45 -8.43
N PRO A 81 -27.11 -7.11 -7.57
CA PRO A 81 -26.85 -6.68 -6.20
C PRO A 81 -26.26 -7.80 -5.33
N LEU A 82 -26.58 -9.06 -5.63
CA LEU A 82 -26.06 -10.20 -4.87
C LEU A 82 -24.57 -10.42 -5.19
N ARG A 83 -24.18 -10.33 -6.46
CA ARG A 83 -22.77 -10.35 -6.85
C ARG A 83 -22.00 -9.15 -6.30
N LEU A 84 -22.63 -7.97 -6.26
CA LEU A 84 -22.02 -6.76 -5.70
C LEU A 84 -21.72 -6.90 -4.20
N ALA A 85 -22.65 -7.48 -3.43
CA ALA A 85 -22.45 -7.76 -2.02
C ALA A 85 -21.35 -8.82 -1.80
N ARG A 86 -21.33 -9.89 -2.62
CA ARG A 86 -20.26 -10.92 -2.55
C ARG A 86 -18.87 -10.35 -2.86
N ALA A 87 -18.79 -9.42 -3.83
CA ALA A 87 -17.56 -8.72 -4.17
C ALA A 87 -17.02 -7.84 -3.03
N LEU A 88 -17.82 -7.55 -2.00
CA LEU A 88 -17.37 -6.89 -0.78
C LEU A 88 -17.07 -7.88 0.35
N VAL A 89 -18.02 -8.78 0.65
CA VAL A 89 -17.94 -9.65 1.82
C VAL A 89 -16.79 -10.65 1.71
N GLN A 90 -16.56 -11.24 0.53
CA GLN A 90 -15.50 -12.24 0.37
C GLN A 90 -14.09 -11.63 0.54
N PRO A 91 -13.73 -10.54 -0.16
CA PRO A 91 -12.42 -9.93 0.03
C PRO A 91 -12.27 -9.31 1.42
N LEU A 92 -13.34 -8.80 2.02
CA LEU A 92 -13.30 -8.24 3.38
C LEU A 92 -13.01 -9.33 4.43
N GLY A 93 -13.63 -10.50 4.29
CA GLY A 93 -13.33 -11.66 5.13
C GLY A 93 -11.88 -12.12 4.98
N LEU A 94 -11.38 -12.20 3.73
CA LEU A 94 -9.97 -12.53 3.46
C LEU A 94 -9.00 -11.50 4.02
N ALA A 95 -9.28 -10.20 3.85
CA ALA A 95 -8.45 -9.12 4.36
C ALA A 95 -8.40 -9.07 5.88
N THR A 96 -9.55 -9.26 6.53
CA THR A 96 -9.64 -9.31 8.00
C THR A 96 -8.92 -10.55 8.52
N GLY A 97 -9.13 -11.72 7.90
CA GLY A 97 -8.43 -12.95 8.25
C GLY A 97 -6.92 -12.84 8.07
N ALA A 98 -6.45 -12.32 6.94
CA ALA A 98 -5.03 -12.07 6.70
C ALA A 98 -4.44 -11.08 7.72
N GLY A 99 -5.16 -10.01 8.05
CA GLY A 99 -4.73 -9.06 9.07
C GLY A 99 -4.66 -9.67 10.47
N LEU A 100 -5.62 -10.50 10.84
CA LEU A 100 -5.58 -11.23 12.11
C LEU A 100 -4.42 -12.23 12.16
N LEU A 101 -4.12 -12.91 11.05
CA LEU A 101 -2.94 -13.77 10.95
C LEU A 101 -1.65 -12.96 11.12
N ILE A 102 -1.55 -11.78 10.53
CA ILE A 102 -0.40 -10.87 10.74
C ILE A 102 -0.28 -10.50 12.21
N VAL A 103 -1.39 -10.16 12.88
CA VAL A 103 -1.39 -9.80 14.32
C VAL A 103 -1.00 -10.99 15.20
N LEU A 104 -1.47 -12.20 14.86
CA LEU A 104 -1.20 -13.43 15.60
C LEU A 104 0.26 -13.87 15.45
N PHE A 105 0.79 -13.81 14.23
CA PHE A 105 2.17 -14.16 13.91
C PHE A 105 3.11 -12.95 13.91
N ARG A 106 2.72 -11.82 14.52
CA ARG A 106 3.51 -10.59 14.44
C ARG A 106 4.91 -10.77 15.01
N THR A 107 5.05 -11.44 16.15
CA THR A 107 6.35 -11.62 16.80
C THR A 107 7.36 -12.37 15.91
N PRO A 108 7.05 -13.60 15.41
CA PRO A 108 7.97 -14.29 14.52
C PRO A 108 8.17 -13.58 13.16
N LEU A 109 7.14 -12.90 12.65
CA LEU A 109 7.26 -12.12 11.41
C LEU A 109 8.16 -10.88 11.59
N ILE A 110 8.09 -10.19 12.73
CA ILE A 110 8.95 -9.07 13.06
C ILE A 110 10.39 -9.55 13.21
N ASP A 111 10.62 -10.63 13.97
CA ASP A 111 11.96 -11.15 14.19
C ASP A 111 12.58 -11.63 12.86
N LEU A 112 11.80 -12.27 11.98
CA LEU A 112 12.24 -12.62 10.63
C LEU A 112 12.58 -11.39 9.80
N ALA A 113 11.73 -10.36 9.81
CA ALA A 113 11.96 -9.13 9.06
C ALA A 113 13.24 -8.41 9.53
N LEU A 114 13.44 -8.31 10.85
CA LEU A 114 14.62 -7.69 11.44
C LEU A 114 15.89 -8.52 11.17
N HIS A 115 15.78 -9.85 11.17
CA HIS A 115 16.91 -10.73 10.83
C HIS A 115 17.34 -10.60 9.37
N ILE A 116 16.38 -10.48 8.44
CA ILE A 116 16.66 -10.28 7.01
C ILE A 116 17.29 -8.91 6.75
N VAL A 117 16.81 -7.86 7.42
CA VAL A 117 17.35 -6.50 7.25
C VAL A 117 18.76 -6.41 7.84
N GLY A 118 18.97 -6.99 9.03
CA GLY A 118 20.24 -6.90 9.76
C GLY A 118 20.63 -5.46 10.11
N GLY A 119 21.76 -5.29 10.79
CA GLY A 119 22.33 -3.96 11.09
C GLY A 119 22.47 -3.68 12.58
N ASN A 120 22.50 -2.39 12.94
CA ASN A 120 22.77 -1.93 14.30
C ASN A 120 21.61 -2.31 15.25
N GLU A 121 21.94 -2.96 16.37
CA GLU A 121 20.98 -3.42 17.39
C GLU A 121 20.07 -2.30 17.90
N ALA A 122 20.60 -1.09 18.08
CA ALA A 122 19.82 0.05 18.55
C ALA A 122 18.73 0.45 17.54
N VAL A 123 19.01 0.35 16.25
CA VAL A 123 18.06 0.64 15.15
C VAL A 123 16.99 -0.44 15.08
N LEU A 124 17.41 -1.71 15.20
CA LEU A 124 16.50 -2.85 15.16
C LEU A 124 15.54 -2.86 16.35
N GLU A 125 15.97 -2.41 17.53
CA GLU A 125 15.09 -2.26 18.69
C GLU A 125 13.97 -1.23 18.43
N GLN A 126 14.31 -0.08 17.82
CA GLN A 126 13.32 0.94 17.46
C GLN A 126 12.39 0.45 16.34
N ALA A 127 12.92 -0.27 15.35
CA ALA A 127 12.12 -0.91 14.31
C ALA A 127 11.13 -1.93 14.89
N ARG A 128 11.57 -2.74 15.86
CA ARG A 128 10.72 -3.71 16.56
C ARG A 128 9.54 -3.04 17.24
N ARG A 129 9.79 -1.97 18.01
CA ARG A 129 8.73 -1.21 18.70
C ARG A 129 7.75 -0.60 17.71
N PHE A 130 8.25 -0.02 16.62
CA PHE A 130 7.42 0.54 15.56
C PHE A 130 6.52 -0.53 14.93
N LEU A 131 7.09 -1.69 14.56
CA LEU A 131 6.37 -2.78 13.92
C LEU A 131 5.32 -3.40 14.85
N ASP A 132 5.64 -3.60 16.13
CA ASP A 132 4.71 -4.17 17.11
C ASP A 132 3.43 -3.33 17.23
N ILE A 133 3.59 -2.01 17.30
CA ILE A 133 2.46 -1.07 17.36
C ILE A 133 1.74 -1.02 16.01
N ARG A 134 2.49 -0.91 14.91
CA ARG A 134 1.91 -0.73 13.57
C ARG A 134 1.10 -1.94 13.13
N TRP A 135 1.58 -3.16 13.38
CA TRP A 135 0.93 -4.38 12.88
C TRP A 135 -0.34 -4.74 13.64
N LEU A 136 -0.57 -4.22 14.85
CA LEU A 136 -1.88 -4.26 15.49
C LEU A 136 -2.98 -3.59 14.64
N SER A 137 -2.61 -2.58 13.85
CA SER A 137 -3.53 -1.90 12.91
C SER A 137 -3.69 -2.62 11.57
N ALA A 138 -3.03 -3.76 11.35
CA ALA A 138 -3.07 -4.49 10.07
C ALA A 138 -4.49 -4.95 9.67
N PRO A 139 -5.32 -5.53 10.55
CA PRO A 139 -6.69 -5.94 10.18
C PRO A 139 -7.54 -4.77 9.69
N ALA A 140 -7.48 -3.64 10.40
CA ALA A 140 -8.21 -2.43 10.01
C ALA A 140 -7.67 -1.84 8.70
N SER A 141 -6.35 -1.84 8.52
CA SER A 141 -5.72 -1.30 7.32
C SER A 141 -6.05 -2.11 6.06
N LEU A 142 -6.07 -3.45 6.16
CA LEU A 142 -6.43 -4.33 5.05
C LEU A 142 -7.93 -4.28 4.74
N ALA A 143 -8.79 -4.21 5.77
CA ALA A 143 -10.22 -3.99 5.58
C ALA A 143 -10.48 -2.67 4.86
N ASN A 144 -9.78 -1.59 5.26
CA ASN A 144 -9.86 -0.29 4.60
C ASN A 144 -9.42 -0.37 3.13
N LEU A 145 -8.37 -1.12 2.82
CA LEU A 145 -7.87 -1.34 1.46
C LEU A 145 -8.91 -2.01 0.56
N VAL A 146 -9.67 -2.99 1.09
CA VAL A 146 -10.80 -3.62 0.38
C VAL A 146 -11.97 -2.65 0.20
N LEU A 147 -12.35 -1.91 1.25
CA LEU A 147 -13.44 -0.93 1.19
C LEU A 147 -13.18 0.13 0.11
N LEU A 148 -11.95 0.67 0.06
CA LEU A 148 -11.54 1.61 -0.98
C LEU A 148 -11.57 0.98 -2.38
N GLY A 149 -11.14 -0.28 -2.52
CA GLY A 149 -11.23 -1.00 -3.79
C GLY A 149 -12.67 -1.17 -4.27
N TRP A 150 -13.58 -1.52 -3.37
CA TRP A 150 -15.00 -1.65 -3.67
C TRP A 150 -15.63 -0.30 -4.08
N LEU A 151 -15.39 0.76 -3.30
CA LEU A 151 -15.89 2.11 -3.61
C LEU A 151 -15.40 2.60 -4.98
N LEU A 152 -14.11 2.41 -5.29
CA LEU A 152 -13.54 2.75 -6.58
C LEU A 152 -14.15 1.93 -7.72
N GLY A 153 -14.38 0.63 -7.50
CA GLY A 153 -15.03 -0.25 -8.49
C GLY A 153 -16.44 0.25 -8.85
N VAL A 154 -17.23 0.65 -7.86
CA VAL A 154 -18.56 1.25 -8.08
C VAL A 154 -18.45 2.58 -8.82
N GLN A 155 -17.50 3.46 -8.46
CA GLN A 155 -17.31 4.74 -9.13
C GLN A 155 -16.89 4.59 -10.59
N TYR A 156 -15.98 3.67 -10.89
CA TYR A 156 -15.56 3.41 -12.28
C TYR A 156 -16.69 2.84 -13.13
N ALA A 157 -17.49 1.93 -12.58
CA ALA A 157 -18.63 1.37 -13.29
C ALA A 157 -19.77 2.39 -13.50
N ARG A 158 -19.87 3.44 -12.67
CA ARG A 158 -20.82 4.56 -12.87
C ARG A 158 -20.39 5.50 -13.99
N ARG A 159 -19.09 5.62 -14.30
CA ARG A 159 -18.55 6.55 -15.31
C ARG A 159 -18.47 5.95 -16.72
N ARG A 160 -18.76 4.65 -16.90
CA ARG A 160 -18.91 3.99 -18.20
C ARG A 160 -20.39 3.78 -18.50
#